data_AF-A0A1B6FP44-F1
#
_entry.id   AF-A0A1B6FP44-F1
#
_cell.length_a   1.000
_cell.length_b   1.000
_cell.length_c   1.000
_cell.angle_alpha   90.00
_cell.angle_beta   90.00
_cell.angle_gamma   90.00
#
_symmetry.space_group_name_H-M   'P 1'
#
loop_
_entity.id
_entity.type
_entity.pdbx_description
1 polymer ?
#
loop_
_entity_poly.entity_id
_entity_poly.type
_entity_poly.pdbx_seq_one_letter_code
_entity_poly.pdbx_strand_id
1 'polypeptide(L)'
;LKSAFIKAESSNPGLVHELVQTLIQKSDLNINLNETLLRLQGSDPENNCEFRSGRSDGIIEELNRKAAALKRILSRIPDEINDRKAFLETIKEIASAIKKLLDAVNVVSQ
;
A
#
# COMPACT_ATOMS: atom_id res chain seq x y z
N LEU A 1 -7.27 -19.01 12.82
CA LEU A 1 -7.85 -18.14 11.77
C LEU A 1 -6.81 -17.71 10.73
N LYS A 2 -5.74 -16.98 11.10
CA LYS A 2 -4.67 -16.54 10.16
C LYS A 2 -4.18 -17.64 9.21
N SER A 3 -3.76 -18.79 9.76
CA SER A 3 -3.23 -19.92 8.96
C SER A 3 -4.27 -20.53 8.01
N ALA A 4 -5.55 -20.50 8.39
CA ALA A 4 -6.64 -20.99 7.55
C ALA A 4 -6.88 -20.04 6.36
N PHE A 5 -6.88 -18.72 6.61
CA PHE A 5 -6.99 -17.72 5.54
C PHE A 5 -5.80 -17.78 4.56
N ILE A 6 -4.57 -17.92 5.07
CA ILE A 6 -3.39 -18.08 4.21
C ILE A 6 -3.54 -19.31 3.31
N LYS A 7 -3.93 -20.46 3.88
CA LYS A 7 -4.12 -21.69 3.10
C LYS A 7 -5.24 -21.54 2.07
N ALA A 8 -6.37 -20.95 2.46
CA ALA A 8 -7.52 -20.77 1.59
C ALA A 8 -7.22 -19.81 0.43
N GLU A 9 -6.57 -18.67 0.70
CA GLU A 9 -6.12 -17.71 -0.32
C GLU A 9 -5.09 -18.32 -1.26
N SER A 10 -4.14 -19.13 -0.74
CA SER A 10 -3.15 -19.80 -1.58
C SER A 10 -3.76 -20.86 -2.50
N SER A 11 -4.88 -21.45 -2.10
CA SER A 11 -5.61 -22.45 -2.90
C SER A 11 -6.55 -21.79 -3.91
N ASN A 12 -7.15 -20.65 -3.53
CA ASN A 12 -8.10 -19.88 -4.33
C ASN A 12 -7.78 -18.38 -4.19
N PRO A 13 -6.91 -17.82 -5.05
CA PRO A 13 -6.57 -16.40 -5.01
C PRO A 13 -7.79 -15.50 -5.17
N GLY A 14 -7.91 -14.48 -4.34
CA GLY A 14 -9.04 -13.56 -4.30
C GLY A 14 -10.13 -13.92 -3.29
N LEU A 15 -10.10 -15.10 -2.67
CA LEU A 15 -11.12 -15.55 -1.73
C LEU A 15 -11.29 -14.60 -0.52
N VAL A 16 -10.18 -14.13 0.06
CA VAL A 16 -10.21 -13.20 1.20
C VAL A 16 -10.80 -11.86 0.78
N HIS A 17 -10.52 -11.40 -0.44
CA HIS A 17 -11.10 -10.17 -0.98
C HIS A 17 -12.62 -10.31 -1.16
N GLU A 18 -13.07 -11.41 -1.76
CA GLU A 18 -14.50 -11.70 -1.96
C GLU A 18 -15.25 -11.81 -0.62
N LEU A 19 -14.63 -12.44 0.38
CA LEU A 19 -15.18 -12.51 1.73
C LEU A 19 -15.40 -11.12 2.32
N VAL A 20 -14.38 -10.25 2.28
CA VAL A 20 -14.47 -8.88 2.81
C VAL A 20 -15.52 -8.07 2.05
N GLN A 21 -15.56 -8.18 0.72
CA GLN A 21 -16.54 -7.50 -0.10
C GLN A 21 -17.97 -7.96 0.24
N THR A 22 -18.19 -9.27 0.41
CA THR A 22 -19.48 -9.83 0.81
C THR A 22 -19.91 -9.35 2.19
N LEU A 23 -18.98 -9.27 3.15
CA LEU A 23 -19.27 -8.75 4.49
C LEU A 23 -19.68 -7.27 4.44
N ILE A 24 -18.99 -6.45 3.63
CA ILE A 24 -19.36 -5.03 3.44
C ILE A 24 -20.75 -4.93 2.82
N GLN A 25 -21.05 -5.73 1.78
CA GLN A 25 -22.38 -5.74 1.15
C GLN A 25 -23.50 -6.21 2.08
N LYS A 26 -23.20 -7.11 3.02
CA LYS A 26 -24.16 -7.59 4.03
C LYS A 26 -24.29 -6.65 5.21
N SER A 27 -23.30 -5.79 5.44
CA SER A 27 -23.37 -4.72 6.41
C SER A 27 -24.14 -3.53 5.84
N ASP A 28 -24.77 -2.73 6.69
CA ASP A 28 -25.43 -1.49 6.26
C ASP A 28 -24.42 -0.33 6.11
N LEU A 29 -23.18 -0.66 5.75
CA LEU A 29 -22.05 0.27 5.64
C LEU A 29 -21.87 0.69 4.19
N ASN A 30 -22.03 1.98 3.91
CA ASN A 30 -21.72 2.56 2.60
C ASN A 30 -20.21 2.88 2.50
N ILE A 31 -19.39 1.86 2.27
CA ILE A 31 -17.93 1.99 2.22
C ILE A 31 -17.42 1.58 0.83
N ASN A 32 -16.60 2.43 0.22
CA ASN A 32 -15.80 2.08 -0.95
C ASN A 32 -14.54 1.33 -0.49
N LEU A 33 -14.50 0.00 -0.72
CA LEU A 33 -13.38 -0.84 -0.31
C LEU A 33 -12.04 -0.38 -0.92
N ASN A 34 -12.03 0.12 -2.14
CA ASN A 34 -10.80 0.56 -2.82
C ASN A 34 -10.23 1.83 -2.18
N GLU A 35 -11.10 2.81 -1.85
CA GLU A 35 -10.68 4.02 -1.14
C GLU A 35 -10.17 3.70 0.27
N THR A 36 -10.88 2.84 0.99
CA THR A 36 -10.46 2.40 2.32
C THR A 36 -9.12 1.69 2.26
N LEU A 37 -8.92 0.79 1.28
CA LEU A 37 -7.66 0.10 1.09
C LEU A 37 -6.52 1.09 0.84
N LEU A 38 -6.74 2.10 -0.02
CA LEU A 38 -5.76 3.16 -0.26
C LEU A 38 -5.43 3.95 1.01
N ARG A 39 -6.44 4.41 1.77
CA ARG A 39 -6.23 5.14 3.04
C ARG A 39 -5.41 4.31 4.03
N LEU A 40 -5.70 3.01 4.15
CA LEU A 40 -5.00 2.09 5.05
C LEU A 40 -3.52 1.89 4.69
N GLN A 41 -3.12 2.04 3.41
CA GLN A 41 -1.71 1.95 3.01
C GLN A 41 -0.83 3.04 3.65
N GLY A 42 -1.42 4.15 4.08
CA GLY A 42 -0.70 5.26 4.73
C GLY A 42 -0.56 5.13 6.25
N SER A 43 -1.36 4.26 6.88
CA SER A 43 -1.51 4.22 8.34
C SER A 43 -0.50 3.33 9.07
N ASP A 44 0.24 2.49 8.36
CA ASP A 44 1.12 1.52 9.01
C ASP A 44 2.43 1.27 8.22
N PRO A 45 3.54 1.91 8.61
CA PRO A 45 4.85 1.62 8.04
C PRO A 45 5.46 0.31 8.57
N GLU A 46 5.05 -0.20 9.75
CA GLU A 46 5.68 -1.36 10.41
C GLU A 46 5.11 -2.71 9.95
N ASN A 47 3.81 -2.76 9.60
CA ASN A 47 3.18 -3.93 8.97
C ASN A 47 3.38 -3.95 7.44
N ASN A 48 3.76 -2.83 6.83
CA ASN A 48 4.06 -2.72 5.40
C ASN A 48 5.53 -2.95 5.03
N CYS A 49 6.38 -3.28 6.00
CA CYS A 49 7.71 -3.80 5.75
C CYS A 49 7.60 -5.22 5.17
N GLU A 50 7.32 -5.31 3.87
CA GLU A 50 7.33 -6.56 3.11
C GLU A 50 8.71 -7.24 3.16
N PHE A 51 9.76 -6.47 3.44
CA PHE A 51 11.14 -6.92 3.50
C PHE A 51 11.71 -6.79 4.92
N ARG A 52 11.23 -7.60 5.88
CA ARG A 52 11.93 -7.81 7.16
C ARG A 52 13.11 -8.76 6.95
N SER A 53 14.19 -8.25 6.35
CA SER A 53 15.45 -8.99 6.28
C SER A 53 16.15 -8.91 7.63
N GLY A 54 16.41 -10.05 8.29
CA GLY A 54 17.16 -10.13 9.55
C GLY A 54 18.65 -9.71 9.45
N ARG A 55 19.08 -9.23 8.28
CA ARG A 55 20.38 -8.62 8.01
C ARG A 55 20.11 -7.20 7.54
N SER A 56 20.30 -6.25 8.45
CA SER A 56 20.16 -4.82 8.21
C SER A 56 21.34 -4.33 7.36
N ASP A 57 21.32 -4.60 6.06
CA ASP A 57 22.06 -3.77 5.12
C ASP A 57 21.24 -2.50 4.92
N GLY A 58 21.79 -1.34 5.29
CA GLY A 58 21.08 -0.05 5.28
C GLY A 58 20.46 0.33 3.92
N ILE A 59 20.86 -0.36 2.85
CA ILE A 59 20.29 -0.25 1.50
C ILE A 59 18.83 -0.76 1.46
N ILE A 60 18.53 -1.90 2.10
CA ILE A 60 17.16 -2.45 2.16
C ILE A 60 16.27 -1.57 3.05
N GLU A 61 16.82 -1.00 4.12
CA GLU A 61 16.09 -0.05 4.96
C GLU A 61 15.72 1.22 4.19
N GLU A 62 16.65 1.75 3.37
CA GLU A 62 16.38 2.91 2.53
C GLU A 62 15.33 2.60 1.46
N LEU A 63 15.37 1.42 0.84
CA LEU A 63 14.34 0.96 -0.09
C LEU A 63 12.96 0.94 0.59
N ASN A 64 12.86 0.32 1.78
CA ASN A 64 11.63 0.27 2.57
C ASN A 64 11.11 1.68 2.90
N ARG A 65 12.02 2.60 3.26
CA ARG A 65 11.67 4.00 3.56
C ARG A 65 11.11 4.71 2.32
N LYS A 66 11.71 4.53 1.14
CA LYS A 66 11.19 5.09 -0.11
C LYS A 66 9.83 4.49 -0.49
N ALA A 67 9.66 3.18 -0.32
CA ALA A 67 8.41 2.48 -0.60
C ALA A 67 7.28 2.97 0.32
N ALA A 68 7.54 3.09 1.63
CA ALA A 68 6.59 3.63 2.59
C ALA A 68 6.22 5.10 2.28
N ALA A 69 7.19 5.92 1.88
CA ALA A 69 6.92 7.29 1.46
C ALA A 69 5.97 7.36 0.26
N LEU A 70 6.17 6.50 -0.75
CA LEU A 70 5.26 6.41 -1.90
C LEU A 70 3.86 5.95 -1.48
N LYS A 71 3.75 4.88 -0.68
CA LYS A 71 2.46 4.38 -0.15
C LYS A 71 1.69 5.48 0.59
N ARG A 72 2.39 6.32 1.37
CA ARG A 72 1.79 7.45 2.11
C ARG A 72 1.30 8.60 1.23
N ILE A 73 1.93 8.82 0.07
CA ILE A 73 1.43 9.81 -0.90
C ILE A 73 0.18 9.24 -1.58
N LEU A 74 0.22 7.97 -2.01
CA LEU A 74 -0.91 7.30 -2.65
C LEU A 74 -2.13 7.21 -1.73
N SER A 75 -1.94 7.06 -0.43
CA SER A 75 -3.04 6.99 0.53
C SER A 75 -3.85 8.29 0.67
N ARG A 76 -3.31 9.43 0.22
CA ARG A 76 -3.98 10.74 0.23
C ARG A 76 -4.89 10.96 -0.97
N ILE A 77 -4.79 10.12 -2.02
CA ILE A 77 -5.59 10.27 -3.25
C ILE A 77 -7.09 10.38 -2.98
N PRO A 78 -7.72 9.53 -2.13
CA PRO A 78 -9.16 9.64 -1.87
C PRO A 78 -9.60 10.99 -1.31
N ASP A 79 -8.72 11.69 -0.59
CA ASP A 79 -9.04 12.96 0.06
C ASP A 79 -8.70 14.16 -0.85
N GLU A 80 -7.74 14.02 -1.76
CA GLU A 80 -7.23 15.11 -2.60
C GLU A 80 -7.80 15.12 -4.02
N ILE A 81 -8.35 14.00 -4.51
CA ILE A 81 -8.83 13.86 -5.90
C ILE A 81 -9.92 14.86 -6.30
N ASN A 82 -10.71 15.34 -5.35
CA ASN A 82 -11.80 16.29 -5.59
C ASN A 82 -11.31 17.76 -5.66
N ASP A 83 -10.15 18.07 -5.08
CA ASP A 83 -9.51 19.39 -5.23
C ASP A 83 -8.45 19.32 -6.32
N ARG A 84 -8.78 19.91 -7.48
CA ARG A 84 -7.88 19.94 -8.64
C ARG A 84 -6.48 20.47 -8.32
N LYS A 85 -6.36 21.50 -7.47
CA LYS A 85 -5.04 22.08 -7.15
C LYS A 85 -4.25 21.13 -6.26
N ALA A 86 -4.89 20.61 -5.22
CA ALA A 86 -4.26 19.62 -4.34
C ALA A 86 -3.82 18.38 -5.13
N PHE A 87 -4.71 17.82 -5.95
CA PHE A 87 -4.44 16.62 -6.74
C PHE A 87 -3.27 16.79 -7.73
N LEU A 88 -3.13 17.96 -8.35
CA LEU A 88 -1.99 18.23 -9.24
C LEU A 88 -0.66 18.26 -8.48
N GLU A 89 -0.63 18.75 -7.24
CA GLU A 89 0.55 18.66 -6.39
C GLU A 89 0.81 17.20 -5.96
N THR A 90 -0.23 16.44 -5.60
CA THR A 90 -0.13 15.01 -5.30
C THR A 90 0.50 14.24 -6.46
N ILE A 91 0.08 14.52 -7.71
CA ILE A 91 0.66 13.87 -8.90
C ILE A 91 2.17 14.16 -9.02
N LYS A 92 2.60 15.40 -8.76
CA LYS A 92 4.03 15.75 -8.76
C LYS A 92 4.80 15.03 -7.66
N GLU A 93 4.22 14.94 -6.46
CA GLU A 93 4.79 14.19 -5.34
C GLU A 93 4.94 12.70 -5.68
N ILE A 94 3.91 12.09 -6.30
CA ILE A 94 3.93 10.70 -6.75
C ILE A 94 5.07 10.47 -7.75
N ALA A 95 5.18 11.31 -8.79
CA ALA A 95 6.23 11.17 -9.79
C ALA A 95 7.63 11.25 -9.18
N SER A 96 7.84 12.18 -8.25
CA SER A 96 9.10 12.33 -7.50
C SER A 96 9.41 11.11 -6.63
N ALA A 97 8.41 10.57 -5.93
CA ALA A 97 8.56 9.39 -5.08
C ALA A 97 8.81 8.11 -5.87
N ILE A 98 8.14 7.91 -7.02
CA ILE A 98 8.40 6.79 -7.93
C ILE A 98 9.84 6.82 -8.41
N LYS A 99 10.34 7.99 -8.87
CA LYS A 99 11.73 8.13 -9.30
C LYS A 99 12.71 7.71 -8.20
N LYS A 100 12.54 8.24 -6.98
CA LYS A 100 13.40 7.91 -5.83
C LYS A 100 13.35 6.44 -5.45
N LEU A 101 12.19 5.80 -5.56
CA LEU A 101 12.02 4.38 -5.28
C LEU A 101 12.74 3.53 -6.32
N LEU A 102 12.58 3.84 -7.62
CA LEU A 102 13.29 3.16 -8.70
C LEU A 102 14.80 3.30 -8.58
N ASP A 103 15.29 4.50 -8.23
CA ASP A 103 16.71 4.74 -7.97
C ASP A 103 17.23 3.83 -6.83
N ALA A 104 16.47 3.67 -5.73
CA ALA A 104 16.82 2.78 -4.63
C ALA A 104 16.79 1.29 -5.04
N VAL A 105 15.81 0.87 -5.84
CA VAL A 105 15.73 -0.50 -6.38
C VAL A 105 16.94 -0.82 -7.25
N ASN A 106 17.39 0.12 -8.07
CA ASN A 106 18.57 -0.05 -8.91
C ASN A 106 19.84 -0.28 -8.08
N VAL A 107 19.97 0.42 -6.95
CA VAL A 107 21.13 0.23 -6.02
C VAL A 107 21.11 -1.15 -5.37
N VAL A 108 19.93 -1.70 -5.03
CA VAL A 108 19.81 -3.05 -4.47
C VAL A 108 20.06 -4.15 -5.52
N SER A 109 19.78 -3.85 -6.79
CA SER A 109 19.87 -4.82 -7.89
C SER A 109 21.26 -4.90 -8.55
N GLN A 110 22.19 -4.03 -8.14
CA GLN A 110 23.59 -4.02 -8.56
C GLN A 110 24.47 -4.80 -7.58
#